data_AF-A0A9C6U0X6-F1
#
_entry.id   AF-A0A9C6U0X6-F1
#
_cell.length_a   1.000
_cell.length_b   1.000
_cell.length_c   1.000
_cell.angle_alpha   90.00
_cell.angle_beta   90.00
_cell.angle_gamma   90.00
#
_symmetry.space_group_name_H-M   'P 1'
#
loop_
_entity.id
_entity.type
_entity.pdbx_description
1 polymer ?
#
loop_
_entity_poly.entity_id
_entity_poly.type
_entity_poly.pdbx_seq_one_letter_code
_entity_poly.pdbx_strand_id
1 'polypeptide(L)'
;MSAAQVPAVNGSAGGMGLESVNKITQLPVVESTIGLASDMYRKVKDSNAMVSAALGAAESAGQTAVNKAVEVGRPVAARLHGPIQRVDSALCTGIDYVESKVPAVKLPPKEMYDRVMGAVCSVCGYGMQKINEVGQLIGKTASAASEY
;
A
#
# COMPACT_ATOMS: atom_id res chain seq x y z
N MET A 1 5.26 6.11 31.58
CA MET A 1 5.51 4.95 30.69
C MET A 1 5.48 5.49 29.27
N SER A 2 6.66 5.68 28.69
CA SER A 2 6.89 6.55 27.53
C SER A 2 6.43 5.87 26.23
N ALA A 3 5.59 6.54 25.46
CA ALA A 3 5.20 6.10 24.13
C ALA A 3 6.45 6.02 23.25
N ALA A 4 6.86 4.81 22.89
CA ALA A 4 7.84 4.60 21.84
C ALA A 4 7.20 4.99 20.52
N GLN A 5 7.28 6.28 20.23
CA GLN A 5 7.06 6.87 18.93
C GLN A 5 7.92 6.08 17.95
N VAL A 6 7.28 5.35 17.03
CA VAL A 6 7.96 4.89 15.81
C VAL A 6 8.57 6.14 15.21
N PRO A 7 9.90 6.26 15.11
CA PRO A 7 10.47 7.43 14.49
C PRO A 7 9.93 7.44 13.06
N ALA A 8 9.15 8.47 12.76
CA ALA A 8 8.86 8.84 11.39
C ALA A 8 10.21 8.84 10.69
N VAL A 9 10.34 8.03 9.65
CA VAL A 9 11.41 8.15 8.67
C VAL A 9 11.13 9.44 7.88
N ASN A 10 11.18 10.58 8.58
CA ASN A 10 11.33 11.89 7.99
C ASN A 10 12.75 11.92 7.47
N GLY A 11 12.92 11.35 6.27
CA GLY A 11 14.06 11.60 5.42
C GLY A 11 14.04 13.07 5.05
N SER A 12 14.61 13.91 5.91
CA SER A 12 14.95 15.28 5.55
C SER A 12 16.39 15.55 5.91
N ALA A 13 17.10 15.91 4.84
CA ALA A 13 18.37 16.62 4.79
C ALA A 13 19.63 15.83 5.21
N GLY A 14 20.38 15.34 4.21
CA GLY A 14 21.83 15.21 4.38
C GLY A 14 22.62 14.27 3.47
N GLY A 15 22.02 13.39 2.67
CA GLY A 15 22.82 12.51 1.82
C GLY A 15 22.01 11.70 0.82
N MET A 16 22.32 11.85 -0.47
CA MET A 16 22.00 10.91 -1.57
C MET A 16 20.69 10.10 -1.40
N GLY A 17 19.59 10.79 -1.10
CA GLY A 17 18.27 10.15 -1.10
C GLY A 17 17.80 10.00 -2.54
N LEU A 18 17.43 8.79 -2.92
CA LEU A 18 16.82 8.50 -4.23
C LEU A 18 15.37 8.99 -4.22
N GLU A 19 15.04 9.93 -5.10
CA GLU A 19 13.69 10.51 -5.18
C GLU A 19 12.66 9.44 -5.58
N SER A 20 13.08 8.49 -6.43
CA SER A 20 12.24 7.37 -6.85
C SER A 20 11.81 6.48 -5.68
N VAL A 21 12.70 6.24 -4.71
CA VAL A 21 12.39 5.45 -3.52
C VAL A 21 11.41 6.18 -2.62
N ASN A 22 11.57 7.50 -2.48
CA ASN A 22 10.61 8.34 -1.77
C ASN A 22 9.23 8.28 -2.44
N LYS A 23 9.14 8.40 -3.77
CA LYS A 23 7.88 8.26 -4.52
C LYS A 23 7.22 6.89 -4.32
N ILE A 24 7.97 5.80 -4.40
CA ILE A 24 7.44 4.43 -4.21
C ILE A 24 6.91 4.26 -2.78
N THR A 25 7.64 4.76 -1.78
CA THR A 25 7.25 4.64 -0.38
C THR A 25 5.99 5.44 -0.07
N GLN A 26 5.76 6.55 -0.79
CA GLN A 26 4.54 7.36 -0.69
C GLN A 26 3.31 6.74 -1.39
N LEU A 27 3.45 5.61 -2.09
CA LEU A 27 2.30 4.92 -2.65
C LEU A 27 1.48 4.30 -1.50
N PRO A 28 0.15 4.52 -1.45
CA PRO A 28 -0.68 4.13 -0.31
C PRO A 28 -0.69 2.61 -0.07
N VAL A 29 -0.49 1.80 -1.12
CA VAL A 29 -0.34 0.34 -1.00
C VAL A 29 0.98 -0.06 -0.33
N VAL A 30 2.07 0.63 -0.65
CA VAL A 30 3.41 0.35 -0.10
C VAL A 30 3.44 0.76 1.37
N GLU A 31 2.97 1.96 1.67
CA GLU A 31 2.85 2.46 3.04
C GLU A 31 1.99 1.53 3.90
N SER A 32 0.81 1.11 3.41
CA SER A 32 -0.06 0.18 4.12
C SER A 32 0.60 -1.18 4.35
N THR A 33 1.36 -1.69 3.38
CA THR A 33 2.04 -2.99 3.49
C THR A 33 3.18 -2.94 4.48
N ILE A 34 3.99 -1.87 4.46
CA ILE A 34 5.07 -1.63 5.42
C ILE A 34 4.50 -1.47 6.83
N GLY A 35 3.43 -0.69 6.99
CA GLY A 35 2.73 -0.51 8.27
C GLY A 35 2.20 -1.83 8.81
N LEU A 36 1.51 -2.62 7.97
CA LEU A 36 0.97 -3.92 8.37
C LEU A 36 2.08 -4.90 8.78
N ALA A 37 3.16 -4.99 7.99
CA ALA A 37 4.31 -5.82 8.32
C ALA A 37 4.94 -5.40 9.65
N SER A 38 5.08 -4.09 9.87
CA SER A 38 5.62 -3.52 11.11
C SER A 38 4.73 -3.84 12.30
N ASP A 39 3.41 -3.74 12.17
CA ASP A 39 2.46 -4.05 13.24
C ASP A 39 2.44 -5.55 13.57
N MET A 40 2.45 -6.41 12.56
CA MET A 40 2.55 -7.86 12.78
C MET A 40 3.86 -8.22 13.45
N TYR A 41 4.98 -7.67 12.97
CA TYR A 41 6.29 -7.86 13.56
C TYR A 41 6.30 -7.43 15.03
N ARG A 42 5.73 -6.25 15.34
CA ARG A 42 5.66 -5.72 16.70
C ARG A 42 4.80 -6.61 17.61
N LYS A 43 3.68 -7.13 17.12
CA LYS A 43 2.87 -8.13 17.84
C LYS A 43 3.66 -9.40 18.17
N VAL A 44 4.47 -9.90 17.23
CA VAL A 44 5.31 -11.09 17.45
C VAL A 44 6.40 -10.79 18.47
N LYS A 45 7.07 -9.65 18.32
CA LYS A 45 8.13 -9.20 19.22
C LYS A 45 7.61 -9.02 20.65
N ASP A 46 6.48 -8.36 20.83
CA ASP A 46 5.90 -8.02 22.13
C ASP A 46 5.10 -9.18 22.75
N SER A 47 5.06 -10.35 22.09
CA SER A 47 4.37 -11.53 22.60
C SER A 47 5.00 -12.12 23.87
N ASN A 48 6.32 -12.01 24.01
CA ASN A 48 7.07 -12.52 25.16
C ASN A 48 8.31 -11.66 25.44
N ALA A 49 8.60 -11.39 26.72
CA ALA A 49 9.74 -10.56 27.11
C ALA A 49 11.10 -11.08 26.62
N MET A 50 11.32 -12.40 26.57
CA MET A 50 12.57 -12.99 26.06
C MET A 50 12.69 -12.85 24.54
N VAL A 51 11.58 -13.05 23.82
CA VAL A 51 11.53 -12.88 22.36
C VAL A 51 11.76 -11.40 22.00
N SER A 52 11.14 -10.48 22.74
CA SER A 52 11.33 -9.04 22.58
C SER A 52 12.79 -8.63 22.80
N ALA A 53 13.43 -9.16 23.84
CA ALA A 53 14.84 -8.88 24.13
C ALA A 53 15.78 -9.44 23.04
N ALA A 54 15.56 -10.67 22.58
CA ALA A 54 16.37 -11.29 21.54
C ALA A 54 16.24 -10.56 20.19
N LEU A 55 15.01 -10.28 19.75
CA LEU A 55 14.74 -9.54 18.52
C LEU A 55 15.17 -8.08 18.62
N GLY A 56 14.99 -7.44 19.77
CA GLY A 56 15.46 -6.08 20.02
C GLY A 56 16.98 -5.95 19.96
N ALA A 57 17.72 -6.93 20.48
CA ALA A 57 19.17 -6.98 20.35
C ALA A 57 19.59 -7.16 18.88
N ALA A 58 18.90 -8.04 18.13
CA ALA A 58 19.15 -8.25 16.71
C ALA A 58 18.84 -7.00 15.86
N GLU A 59 17.74 -6.31 16.14
CA GLU A 59 17.39 -5.02 15.50
C GLU A 59 18.44 -3.95 15.78
N SER A 60 18.87 -3.82 17.04
CA SER A 60 19.88 -2.83 17.42
C SER A 60 21.23 -3.12 16.74
N ALA A 61 21.62 -4.39 16.65
CA ALA A 61 22.79 -4.82 15.90
C ALA A 61 22.66 -4.53 14.41
N GLY A 62 21.49 -4.84 13.82
CA GLY A 62 21.17 -4.54 12.42
C GLY A 62 21.23 -3.05 12.12
N GLN A 63 20.62 -2.21 12.95
CA GLN A 63 20.64 -0.76 12.79
C GLN A 63 22.05 -0.20 12.89
N THR A 64 22.85 -0.72 13.82
CA THR A 64 24.26 -0.33 13.96
C THR A 64 25.07 -0.72 12.73
N ALA A 65 24.86 -1.93 12.20
CA ALA A 65 25.51 -2.40 10.98
C ALA A 65 25.13 -1.54 9.76
N VAL A 66 23.84 -1.19 9.60
CA VAL A 66 23.36 -0.30 8.54
C VAL A 66 24.00 1.08 8.67
N ASN A 67 23.99 1.68 9.86
CA ASN A 67 24.60 3.00 10.09
C ASN A 67 26.09 3.00 9.72
N LYS A 68 26.83 1.97 10.16
CA LYS A 68 28.24 1.80 9.79
C LYS A 68 28.43 1.59 8.29
N ALA A 69 27.57 0.79 7.65
CA ALA A 69 27.63 0.56 6.21
C ALA A 69 27.39 1.85 5.42
N VAL A 70 26.46 2.70 5.86
CA VAL A 70 26.23 4.03 5.26
C VAL A 70 27.46 4.92 5.44
N GLU A 71 28.05 4.95 6.64
CA GLU A 71 29.24 5.76 6.91
C GLU A 71 30.44 5.34 6.04
N VAL A 72 30.70 4.02 5.97
CA VAL A 72 31.78 3.43 5.17
C VAL A 72 31.51 3.53 3.67
N GLY A 73 30.25 3.39 3.25
CA GLY A 73 29.81 3.42 1.86
C GLY A 73 29.64 4.83 1.28
N ARG A 74 29.52 5.86 2.13
CA ARG A 74 29.37 7.27 1.74
C ARG A 74 30.35 7.75 0.65
N PRO A 75 31.67 7.53 0.74
CA PRO A 75 32.61 7.98 -0.31
C PRO A 75 32.40 7.26 -1.64
N VAL A 76 31.96 5.99 -1.63
CA VAL A 76 31.68 5.21 -2.85
C VAL A 76 30.40 5.71 -3.50
N ALA A 77 29.35 5.91 -2.70
CA ALA A 77 28.09 6.46 -3.19
C ALA A 77 28.28 7.88 -3.76
N ALA A 78 29.14 8.71 -3.14
CA ALA A 78 29.46 10.05 -3.65
C ALA A 78 30.13 10.01 -5.05
N ARG A 79 30.98 8.99 -5.32
CA ARG A 79 31.59 8.79 -6.64
C ARG A 79 30.61 8.30 -7.70
N LEU A 80 29.58 7.56 -7.29
CA LEU A 80 28.54 7.02 -8.16
C LEU A 80 27.30 7.92 -8.24
N HIS A 81 27.33 9.10 -7.61
CA HIS A 81 26.18 9.99 -7.53
C HIS A 81 25.61 10.36 -8.91
N GLY A 82 26.46 10.69 -9.88
CA GLY A 82 26.04 11.03 -11.25
C GLY A 82 25.27 9.91 -11.98
N PRO A 83 25.81 8.67 -12.10
CA PRO A 83 25.05 7.57 -12.69
C PRO A 83 23.82 7.18 -11.86
N ILE A 84 23.90 7.21 -10.53
CA ILE A 84 22.77 6.92 -9.64
C ILE A 84 21.62 7.89 -9.88
N GLN A 85 21.88 9.20 -10.02
CA GLN A 85 20.86 10.19 -10.33
C GLN A 85 20.21 10.00 -11.70
N ARG A 86 20.98 9.58 -12.72
CA ARG A 86 20.40 9.28 -14.03
C ARG A 86 19.41 8.11 -13.98
N VAL A 87 19.75 7.07 -13.22
CA VAL A 87 18.86 5.93 -13.00
C VAL A 87 17.65 6.34 -12.16
N ASP A 88 17.87 7.12 -11.10
CA ASP A 88 16.80 7.64 -10.23
C ASP A 88 15.79 8.46 -11.04
N SER A 89 16.25 9.33 -11.93
CA SER A 89 15.38 10.14 -12.81
C SER A 89 14.59 9.28 -13.81
N ALA A 90 15.21 8.23 -14.36
CA ALA A 90 14.51 7.25 -15.20
C ALA A 90 13.44 6.48 -14.42
N LEU A 91 13.73 6.10 -13.16
CA LEU A 91 12.77 5.47 -12.27
C LEU A 91 11.62 6.41 -11.90
N CYS A 92 11.90 7.68 -11.59
CA CYS A 92 10.86 8.69 -11.36
C CYS A 92 9.93 8.78 -12.56
N THR A 93 10.48 8.87 -13.78
CA THR A 93 9.70 8.88 -15.02
C THR A 93 8.88 7.60 -15.20
N GLY A 94 9.43 6.45 -14.84
CA GLY A 94 8.72 5.16 -14.87
C GLY A 94 7.58 5.09 -13.86
N ILE A 95 7.78 5.61 -12.65
CA ILE A 95 6.74 5.72 -11.62
C ILE A 95 5.64 6.67 -12.09
N ASP A 96 5.99 7.83 -12.65
CA ASP A 96 5.03 8.77 -13.22
C ASP A 96 4.23 8.16 -14.38
N TYR A 97 4.88 7.33 -15.20
CA TYR A 97 4.21 6.58 -16.26
C TYR A 97 3.22 5.56 -15.68
N VAL A 98 3.61 4.78 -14.67
CA VAL A 98 2.71 3.82 -13.99
C VAL A 98 1.55 4.55 -13.32
N GLU A 99 1.78 5.69 -12.69
CA GLU A 99 0.71 6.53 -12.13
C GLU A 99 -0.26 7.03 -13.21
N SER A 100 0.24 7.38 -14.40
CA SER A 100 -0.60 7.86 -15.51
C SER A 100 -1.44 6.75 -16.17
N LYS A 101 -0.92 5.52 -16.20
CA LYS A 101 -1.57 4.37 -16.86
C LYS A 101 -2.42 3.53 -15.92
N VAL A 102 -2.11 3.54 -14.62
CA VAL A 102 -2.82 2.76 -13.61
C VAL A 102 -3.18 3.70 -12.44
N PRO A 103 -4.23 4.53 -12.59
CA PRO A 103 -4.65 5.45 -11.53
C PRO A 103 -5.11 4.72 -10.26
N ALA A 104 -5.37 3.41 -10.34
CA ALA A 104 -5.65 2.54 -9.19
C ALA A 104 -4.49 2.46 -8.18
N VAL A 105 -3.24 2.72 -8.58
CA VAL A 105 -2.08 2.70 -7.66
C VAL A 105 -2.11 3.88 -6.66
N LYS A 106 -2.84 4.95 -6.98
CA LYS A 106 -3.07 6.10 -6.08
C LYS A 106 -4.25 5.93 -5.13
N LEU A 107 -5.08 4.91 -5.34
CA LEU A 107 -6.24 4.68 -4.49
C LEU A 107 -5.84 3.91 -3.24
N PRO A 108 -6.30 4.33 -2.05
CA PRO A 108 -6.16 3.52 -0.85
C PRO A 108 -6.80 2.15 -1.11
N PRO A 109 -6.18 1.03 -0.68
CA PRO A 109 -6.72 -0.31 -0.90
C PRO A 109 -8.18 -0.46 -0.43
N LYS A 110 -8.55 0.26 0.63
CA LYS A 110 -9.91 0.32 1.17
C LYS A 110 -10.91 0.95 0.20
N GLU A 111 -10.56 2.06 -0.44
CA GLU A 111 -11.44 2.72 -1.40
C GLU A 111 -11.59 1.94 -2.70
N MET A 112 -10.53 1.23 -3.15
CA MET A 112 -10.65 0.28 -4.25
C MET A 112 -11.66 -0.82 -3.92
N TYR A 113 -11.56 -1.40 -2.73
CA TYR A 113 -12.48 -2.43 -2.27
C TYR A 113 -13.93 -1.92 -2.23
N ASP A 114 -14.16 -0.73 -1.66
CA ASP A 114 -15.49 -0.14 -1.58
C ASP A 114 -16.09 0.17 -2.96
N ARG A 115 -15.28 0.63 -3.92
CA ARG A 115 -15.71 0.85 -5.30
C ARG A 115 -16.04 -0.45 -6.02
N VAL A 116 -15.23 -1.49 -5.83
CA VAL A 116 -15.47 -2.81 -6.42
C VAL A 116 -16.75 -3.42 -5.84
N MET A 117 -16.94 -3.38 -4.52
CA MET A 117 -18.17 -3.86 -3.91
C MET A 117 -19.38 -3.03 -4.29
N GLY A 118 -19.24 -1.70 -4.41
CA GLY A 118 -20.30 -0.84 -4.93
C GLY A 118 -20.72 -1.21 -6.35
N ALA A 119 -19.76 -1.49 -7.23
CA ALA A 119 -20.04 -1.93 -8.60
C ALA A 119 -20.73 -3.31 -8.63
N VAL A 120 -20.27 -4.27 -7.82
CA VAL A 120 -20.89 -5.59 -7.69
C VAL A 120 -22.32 -5.48 -7.15
N CYS A 121 -22.53 -4.68 -6.10
CA CYS A 121 -23.86 -4.41 -5.56
C CYS A 121 -24.78 -3.76 -6.59
N SER A 122 -24.27 -2.84 -7.42
CA SER A 122 -25.04 -2.21 -8.49
C SER A 122 -25.45 -3.20 -9.58
N VAL A 123 -24.54 -4.10 -10.01
CA VAL A 123 -24.85 -5.16 -10.99
C VAL A 123 -25.90 -6.14 -10.45
N CYS A 124 -25.74 -6.59 -9.20
CA CYS A 124 -26.72 -7.46 -8.54
C CYS A 124 -28.08 -6.75 -8.40
N GLY A 125 -28.10 -5.48 -8.02
CA GLY A 125 -29.32 -4.68 -7.91
C GLY A 125 -30.03 -4.52 -9.25
N TYR A 126 -29.29 -4.21 -10.33
CA TYR A 126 -29.83 -4.08 -11.68
C TYR A 126 -30.42 -5.39 -12.19
N GLY A 127 -29.73 -6.52 -11.98
CA GLY A 127 -30.24 -7.84 -12.34
C GLY A 127 -31.55 -8.19 -11.62
N MET A 128 -31.60 -7.92 -10.31
CA MET A 128 -32.80 -8.16 -9.49
C MET A 128 -33.99 -7.31 -9.97
N GLN A 129 -33.72 -6.06 -10.36
CA GLN A 129 -34.75 -5.13 -10.85
C GLN A 129 -35.35 -5.62 -12.18
N LYS A 130 -34.51 -6.12 -13.10
CA LYS A 130 -34.97 -6.70 -14.37
C LYS A 130 -35.77 -7.98 -14.19
N ILE A 131 -35.35 -8.86 -13.29
CA ILE A 131 -36.10 -10.08 -12.97
C ILE A 131 -37.47 -9.73 -12.36
N ASN A 132 -37.52 -8.72 -11.49
CA ASN A 132 -38.76 -8.26 -10.89
C ASN A 132 -39.71 -7.60 -11.91
N GLU A 133 -39.19 -6.80 -12.85
CA GLU A 133 -39.99 -6.28 -13.98
C GLU A 133 -40.62 -7.43 -14.77
N VAL A 134 -39.81 -8.41 -15.22
CA VAL A 134 -40.32 -9.57 -15.98
C VAL A 134 -41.36 -10.35 -15.18
N GLY A 135 -41.15 -10.57 -13.89
CA GLY A 135 -42.11 -11.24 -13.01
C GLY A 135 -43.47 -10.54 -12.93
N GLN A 136 -43.49 -9.20 -12.85
CA GLN A 136 -44.75 -8.44 -12.84
C GLN A 136 -45.50 -8.48 -14.17
N LEU A 137 -44.76 -8.50 -15.28
CA LEU A 137 -45.33 -8.61 -16.62
C LEU A 137 -46.01 -9.98 -16.80
N ILE A 138 -45.33 -11.06 -16.37
CA ILE A 138 -45.87 -12.42 -16.41
C ILE A 138 -47.12 -12.54 -15.50
N GLY A 139 -47.06 -11.98 -14.29
CA GLY A 139 -48.20 -11.99 -13.36
C GLY A 139 -49.44 -11.29 -13.91
N LYS A 140 -49.27 -10.14 -14.58
CA LYS A 140 -50.37 -9.42 -15.25
C LYS A 140 -50.98 -10.23 -16.39
N THR A 141 -50.15 -10.90 -17.20
CA THR A 141 -50.65 -11.75 -18.29
C THR A 141 -51.36 -13.02 -17.79
N ALA A 142 -50.96 -13.55 -16.62
CA ALA A 142 -51.60 -14.70 -16.02
C ALA A 142 -53.00 -14.37 -15.44
N SER A 143 -53.17 -13.21 -14.78
CA SER A 143 -54.49 -12.78 -14.31
C SER A 143 -55.45 -12.46 -15.46
N ALA A 144 -54.97 -11.86 -16.55
CA ALA A 144 -55.80 -11.60 -17.73
C ALA A 144 -56.30 -12.89 -18.43
N ALA A 145 -55.59 -14.00 -18.25
CA ALA A 145 -55.98 -15.31 -18.80
C ALA A 145 -56.90 -16.12 -17.86
N SER A 146 -57.09 -15.71 -16.60
CA SER A 146 -57.99 -16.39 -15.65
C SER A 146 -59.35 -15.71 -15.48
N GLU A 147 -59.59 -14.59 -16.16
CA GLU A 147 -60.88 -13.90 -16.24
C GLU A 147 -61.69 -14.28 -17.50
N TYR A 148 -61.19 -15.23 -18.30
CA TYR A 148 -61.89 -15.91 -19.41
C TYR A 148 -62.13 -17.38 -19.06
#